data_AF-A0A6V7NJT6-F1
#
_entry.id   AF-A0A6V7NJT6-F1
#
_cell.length_a   1.000
_cell.length_b   1.000
_cell.length_c   1.000
_cell.angle_alpha   90.00
_cell.angle_beta   90.00
_cell.angle_gamma   90.00
#
_symmetry.space_group_name_H-M   'P 1'
#
loop_
_entity.id
_entity.type
_entity.pdbx_description
1 polymer ?
#
loop_
_entity_poly.entity_id
_entity_poly.type
_entity_poly.pdbx_seq_one_letter_code
_entity_poly.pdbx_strand_id
1 'polypeptide(L)'
;MLVFAALMNLFRACWGPSSPSDHQYVRTGSDAIGRRDGLMWYKDYGQHVGGEFSIAVVQANNLLEDQSQIESGPLSSLESGPFGTFVGIYDGHGGPETARYINDHLFHHLKRFTSEEQAISTDVIRKAFQATEEGFFSLVTKQWPIKPQIAAVGSCCLVGIICGGTLYVANVGDSRAVLGRLVKATGDVLAVQLSMEHNAAIESVRQELRSLHPDDSQIVVLKHNVWRVKA
;
A
#
# COMPACT_ATOMS: atom_id res chain seq x y z
N MET A 1 -25.87 30.70 15.61
CA MET A 1 -24.99 29.96 16.56
C MET A 1 -25.30 28.48 16.42
N LEU A 2 -24.78 27.87 15.35
CA LEU A 2 -24.94 26.48 14.95
C LEU A 2 -23.90 26.25 13.85
N VAL A 3 -23.00 25.29 14.06
CA VAL A 3 -22.39 24.34 13.11
C VAL A 3 -21.08 23.86 13.77
N PHE A 4 -21.19 22.82 14.60
CA PHE A 4 -20.11 21.91 14.96
C PHE A 4 -20.71 20.51 14.92
N ALA A 5 -20.81 19.94 13.71
CA ALA A 5 -21.17 18.54 13.46
C ALA A 5 -20.92 18.19 11.98
N ALA A 6 -19.67 18.24 11.54
CA ALA A 6 -19.28 17.77 10.20
C ALA A 6 -17.89 17.08 10.20
N LEU A 7 -17.48 16.51 11.33
CA LEU A 7 -16.22 15.80 11.45
C LEU A 7 -16.46 14.49 12.21
N MET A 8 -16.82 13.42 11.47
CA MET A 8 -16.72 11.99 11.86
C MET A 8 -17.51 11.10 10.88
N ASN A 9 -17.18 11.14 9.58
CA ASN A 9 -17.66 10.14 8.62
C ASN A 9 -16.62 9.89 7.51
N LEU A 10 -15.41 9.48 7.91
CA LEU A 10 -14.43 8.86 7.03
C LEU A 10 -13.97 7.55 7.68
N PHE A 11 -14.83 6.53 7.62
CA PHE A 11 -14.46 5.18 8.01
C PHE A 11 -14.66 4.24 6.81
N ARG A 12 -13.64 3.42 6.54
CA ARG A 12 -13.71 2.11 5.86
C ARG A 12 -14.19 2.09 4.41
N ALA A 13 -13.30 2.40 3.46
CA ALA A 13 -13.50 2.01 2.06
C ALA A 13 -12.71 0.74 1.63
N CYS A 14 -11.93 0.12 2.52
CA CYS A 14 -11.17 -1.11 2.23
C CYS A 14 -11.27 -2.20 3.32
N TRP A 15 -12.20 -2.09 4.27
CA TRP A 15 -12.40 -3.11 5.31
C TRP A 15 -13.68 -3.90 5.02
N GLY A 16 -13.56 -5.20 4.73
CA GLY A 16 -14.70 -6.10 4.65
C GLY A 16 -15.48 -6.15 5.97
N PRO A 17 -16.82 -6.28 5.97
CA PRO A 17 -17.60 -6.38 7.19
C PRO A 17 -17.49 -7.79 7.78
N SER A 18 -17.21 -7.85 9.08
CA SER A 18 -17.64 -8.96 9.93
C SER A 18 -19.13 -8.77 10.22
N SER A 19 -19.98 -9.67 9.74
CA SER A 19 -21.43 -9.72 10.05
C SER A 19 -21.69 -10.12 11.52
N PRO A 20 -22.88 -9.85 12.13
CA PRO A 20 -24.19 -9.65 11.47
C PRO A 20 -25.08 -8.49 11.99
N SER A 21 -25.89 -7.91 11.10
CA SER A 21 -27.36 -7.71 11.21
C SER A 21 -27.86 -6.58 10.28
N ASP A 22 -28.90 -6.87 9.50
CA ASP A 22 -29.67 -5.95 8.65
C ASP A 22 -30.03 -4.63 9.35
N HIS A 23 -29.86 -3.49 8.66
CA HIS A 23 -30.92 -2.49 8.50
C HIS A 23 -30.55 -1.47 7.41
N GLN A 24 -31.48 -1.34 6.48
CA GLN A 24 -31.44 -0.60 5.23
C GLN A 24 -31.65 0.90 5.49
N TYR A 25 -30.67 1.74 5.18
CA TYR A 25 -30.87 3.18 4.98
C TYR A 25 -30.30 3.59 3.62
N VAL A 26 -31.21 3.96 2.72
CA VAL A 26 -30.90 4.47 1.37
C VAL A 26 -30.39 5.91 1.51
N ARG A 27 -29.14 6.16 1.11
CA ARG A 27 -28.64 7.50 0.79
C ARG A 27 -28.11 7.51 -0.64
N THR A 28 -28.64 8.45 -1.41
CA THR A 28 -28.28 8.76 -2.80
C THR A 28 -26.93 9.48 -2.86
N GLY A 29 -25.94 8.80 -3.40
CA GLY A 29 -24.60 9.29 -3.76
C GLY A 29 -23.81 8.09 -4.28
N SER A 30 -23.45 8.10 -5.57
CA SER A 30 -22.93 6.94 -6.31
C SER A 30 -21.47 6.59 -5.96
N ASP A 31 -21.20 6.29 -4.70
CA ASP A 31 -20.04 5.51 -4.28
C ASP A 31 -20.52 4.09 -4.00
N ALA A 32 -20.55 3.25 -5.04
CA ALA A 32 -20.84 1.83 -4.85
C ALA A 32 -19.77 1.24 -3.92
N ILE A 33 -20.19 0.90 -2.69
CA ILE A 33 -19.44 0.09 -1.73
C ILE A 33 -19.02 -1.20 -2.46
N GLY A 34 -17.76 -1.61 -2.34
CA GLY A 34 -17.23 -2.79 -3.05
C GLY A 34 -18.08 -4.04 -2.81
N ARG A 35 -18.12 -4.94 -3.79
CA ARG A 35 -18.89 -6.19 -3.77
C ARG A 35 -18.06 -7.31 -3.17
N ARG A 36 -18.74 -8.32 -2.61
CA ARG A 36 -18.10 -9.53 -2.07
C ARG A 36 -18.77 -10.77 -2.65
N ASP A 37 -17.97 -11.68 -3.18
CA ASP A 37 -18.37 -13.00 -3.64
C ASP A 37 -17.44 -14.05 -3.01
N GLY A 38 -17.93 -14.73 -1.98
CA GLY A 38 -17.13 -15.66 -1.18
C GLY A 38 -15.88 -15.01 -0.58
N LEU A 39 -14.71 -15.48 -1.04
CA LEU A 39 -13.38 -15.00 -0.64
C LEU A 39 -12.86 -13.83 -1.49
N MET A 40 -13.60 -13.43 -2.54
CA MET A 40 -13.26 -12.29 -3.38
C MET A 40 -14.01 -11.04 -2.88
N TRP A 41 -13.27 -9.95 -2.71
CA TRP A 41 -13.82 -8.60 -2.64
C TRP A 41 -13.35 -7.81 -3.85
N TYR A 42 -14.23 -7.03 -4.47
CA TYR A 42 -13.87 -6.28 -5.68
C TYR A 42 -14.73 -5.04 -5.89
N LYS A 43 -14.21 -4.12 -6.68
CA LYS A 43 -14.89 -2.93 -7.19
C LYS A 43 -14.56 -2.82 -8.68
N ASP A 44 -15.54 -3.15 -9.53
CA ASP A 44 -15.38 -3.10 -10.99
C ASP A 44 -15.20 -1.68 -11.52
N TYR A 45 -15.81 -0.71 -10.83
CA TYR A 45 -15.86 0.67 -11.28
C TYR A 45 -15.71 1.63 -10.10
N GLY A 46 -14.52 2.21 -9.99
CA GLY A 46 -14.20 3.34 -9.12
C GLY A 46 -13.73 4.53 -9.95
N GLN A 47 -13.92 5.73 -9.42
CA GLN A 47 -13.44 6.95 -10.06
C GLN A 47 -12.21 7.50 -9.31
N HIS A 48 -11.28 8.05 -10.07
CA HIS A 48 -10.14 8.81 -9.55
C HIS A 48 -9.93 10.08 -10.38
N VAL A 49 -9.06 11.00 -9.94
CA VAL A 49 -8.87 12.33 -10.57
C VAL A 49 -8.57 12.24 -12.08
N GLY A 50 -7.94 11.14 -12.52
CA GLY A 50 -7.52 10.94 -13.91
C GLY A 50 -8.37 9.96 -14.73
N GLY A 51 -9.46 9.42 -14.17
CA GLY A 51 -10.27 8.41 -14.88
C GLY A 51 -10.92 7.37 -13.97
N GLU A 52 -10.89 6.12 -14.41
CA GLU A 52 -11.58 5.00 -13.80
C GLU A 52 -10.58 3.94 -13.36
N PHE A 53 -10.94 3.19 -12.32
CA PHE A 53 -10.16 2.05 -11.87
C PHE A 53 -11.07 0.89 -11.47
N SER A 54 -10.49 -0.31 -11.50
CA SER A 54 -11.05 -1.50 -10.87
C SER A 54 -10.05 -2.06 -9.88
N ILE A 55 -10.52 -2.69 -8.82
CA ILE A 55 -9.68 -3.39 -7.85
C ILE A 55 -10.34 -4.68 -7.40
N ALA A 56 -9.56 -5.72 -7.17
CA ALA A 56 -10.02 -6.98 -6.61
C ALA A 56 -8.97 -7.52 -5.61
N VAL A 57 -9.46 -8.18 -4.57
CA VAL A 57 -8.67 -8.87 -3.55
C VAL A 57 -9.29 -10.24 -3.37
N VAL A 58 -8.48 -11.29 -3.48
CA VAL A 58 -8.93 -12.67 -3.29
C VAL A 58 -8.19 -13.26 -2.11
N GLN A 59 -8.93 -13.63 -1.07
CA GLN A 59 -8.36 -14.17 0.16
C GLN A 59 -7.91 -15.63 -0.05
N ALA A 60 -6.60 -15.87 0.08
CA ALA A 60 -6.02 -17.22 0.03
C ALA A 60 -5.79 -17.82 1.44
N ASN A 61 -5.32 -17.00 2.39
CA ASN A 61 -5.03 -17.41 3.76
C ASN A 61 -6.26 -17.26 4.67
N ASN A 62 -6.32 -18.02 5.78
CA ASN A 62 -7.39 -17.89 6.78
C ASN A 62 -7.50 -16.46 7.33
N LEU A 63 -6.36 -15.79 7.45
CA LEU A 63 -6.25 -14.37 7.78
C LEU A 63 -5.68 -13.67 6.54
N LEU A 64 -6.44 -12.73 5.97
CA LEU A 64 -5.93 -11.89 4.90
C LEU A 64 -4.87 -10.94 5.47
N GLU A 65 -3.62 -11.11 5.02
CA GLU A 65 -2.48 -10.28 5.40
C GLU A 65 -2.39 -9.04 4.51
N ASP A 66 -2.62 -9.23 3.21
CA ASP A 66 -2.59 -8.15 2.21
C ASP A 66 -3.55 -7.01 2.54
N GLN A 67 -3.08 -5.80 2.25
CA GLN A 67 -3.87 -4.58 2.30
C GLN A 67 -3.68 -3.81 0.99
N SER A 68 -4.70 -3.03 0.62
CA SER A 68 -4.64 -2.13 -0.52
C SER A 68 -5.35 -0.82 -0.20
N GLN A 69 -4.95 0.26 -0.85
CA GLN A 69 -5.54 1.58 -0.65
C GLN A 69 -5.57 2.35 -1.95
N ILE A 70 -6.65 3.10 -2.18
CA ILE A 70 -6.74 4.09 -3.26
C ILE A 70 -7.32 5.36 -2.66
N GLU A 71 -6.55 6.44 -2.71
CA GLU A 71 -6.97 7.76 -2.25
C GLU A 71 -6.89 8.72 -3.44
N SER A 72 -7.98 9.43 -3.73
CA SER A 72 -8.06 10.30 -4.90
C SER A 72 -8.65 11.65 -4.50
N GLY A 73 -7.98 12.73 -4.87
CA GLY A 73 -8.34 14.09 -4.47
C GLY A 73 -7.13 14.88 -3.96
N PRO A 74 -7.28 15.73 -2.92
CA PRO A 74 -6.18 16.49 -2.36
C PRO A 74 -5.11 15.58 -1.76
N LEU A 75 -3.88 15.69 -2.26
CA LEU A 75 -2.69 15.02 -1.74
C LEU A 75 -1.98 15.86 -0.66
N SER A 76 -2.54 17.00 -0.28
CA SER A 76 -2.08 17.82 0.84
C SER A 76 -3.27 18.27 1.69
N SER A 77 -3.01 18.78 2.90
CA SER A 77 -4.01 19.39 3.77
C SER A 77 -4.25 20.87 3.46
N LEU A 78 -3.47 21.47 2.56
CA LEU A 78 -3.66 22.84 2.09
C LEU A 78 -4.69 22.88 0.95
N GLU A 79 -5.57 23.88 0.95
CA GLU A 79 -6.59 24.05 -0.10
C GLU A 79 -5.98 24.24 -1.49
N SER A 80 -4.82 24.91 -1.58
CA SER A 80 -4.08 25.14 -2.81
C SER A 80 -3.12 24.01 -3.18
N GLY A 81 -3.13 22.90 -2.45
CA GLY A 81 -2.19 21.82 -2.65
C GLY A 81 -2.47 20.94 -3.87
N PRO A 82 -1.53 20.05 -4.21
CA PRO A 82 -1.68 19.17 -5.37
C PRO A 82 -2.88 18.22 -5.22
N PHE A 83 -3.57 18.00 -6.34
CA PHE A 83 -4.58 16.96 -6.50
C PHE A 83 -4.01 15.79 -7.29
N GLY A 84 -4.42 14.58 -6.94
CA GLY A 84 -3.97 13.39 -7.64
C GLY A 84 -4.58 12.11 -7.09
N THR A 85 -3.95 11.00 -7.44
CA THR A 85 -4.35 9.67 -7.02
C THR A 85 -3.16 8.95 -6.41
N PHE A 86 -3.34 8.46 -5.18
CA PHE A 86 -2.42 7.58 -4.48
C PHE A 86 -2.99 6.16 -4.53
N VAL A 87 -2.15 5.19 -4.87
CA VAL A 87 -2.47 3.76 -4.86
C VAL A 87 -1.40 3.05 -4.04
N GLY A 88 -1.82 2.22 -3.10
CA GLY A 88 -0.94 1.41 -2.26
C GLY A 88 -1.32 -0.06 -2.33
N ILE A 89 -0.32 -0.93 -2.49
CA ILE A 89 -0.43 -2.39 -2.43
C ILE A 89 0.59 -2.89 -1.41
N TYR A 90 0.09 -3.58 -0.38
CA TYR A 90 0.88 -3.99 0.77
C TYR A 90 0.69 -5.49 0.98
N ASP A 91 1.69 -6.29 0.60
CA ASP A 91 1.70 -7.75 0.79
C ASP A 91 2.23 -8.03 2.19
N GLY A 92 1.38 -8.53 3.09
CA GLY A 92 1.73 -8.75 4.49
C GLY A 92 2.24 -10.17 4.73
N HIS A 93 3.18 -10.35 5.66
CA HIS A 93 3.67 -11.68 6.03
C HIS A 93 3.97 -11.80 7.52
N GLY A 94 3.73 -13.01 8.05
CA GLY A 94 3.89 -13.30 9.48
C GLY A 94 2.75 -12.77 10.35
N GLY A 95 1.78 -12.08 9.74
CA GLY A 95 0.71 -11.33 10.37
C GLY A 95 0.31 -10.09 9.56
N PRO A 96 -0.95 -9.64 9.65
CA PRO A 96 -1.44 -8.46 8.91
C PRO A 96 -1.01 -7.12 9.53
N GLU A 97 -0.37 -7.12 10.70
CA GLU A 97 -0.15 -5.92 11.51
C GLU A 97 0.65 -4.84 10.76
N THR A 98 1.74 -5.21 10.08
CA THR A 98 2.57 -4.26 9.33
C THR A 98 1.81 -3.67 8.14
N ALA A 99 1.19 -4.52 7.32
CA ALA A 99 0.41 -4.08 6.15
C ALA A 99 -0.74 -3.15 6.55
N ARG A 100 -1.42 -3.45 7.67
CA ARG A 100 -2.47 -2.58 8.24
C ARG A 100 -1.90 -1.25 8.73
N TYR A 101 -0.77 -1.27 9.44
CA TYR A 101 -0.14 -0.05 9.90
C TYR A 101 0.23 0.86 8.72
N ILE A 102 0.78 0.31 7.64
CA ILE A 102 1.09 1.06 6.42
C ILE A 102 -0.19 1.67 5.83
N ASN A 103 -1.25 0.87 5.66
CA ASN A 103 -2.55 1.32 5.14
C ASN A 103 -3.14 2.49 5.96
N ASP A 104 -2.98 2.45 7.27
CA ASP A 104 -3.51 3.45 8.20
C ASP A 104 -2.68 4.74 8.27
N HIS A 105 -1.39 4.73 7.87
CA HIS A 105 -0.47 5.85 8.18
C HIS A 105 0.24 6.44 6.96
N LEU A 106 0.61 5.64 5.96
CA LEU A 106 1.51 6.06 4.89
C LEU A 106 0.94 7.22 4.08
N PHE A 107 -0.34 7.14 3.69
CA PHE A 107 -0.99 8.23 2.97
C PHE A 107 -1.08 9.51 3.80
N HIS A 108 -1.32 9.42 5.12
CA HIS A 108 -1.36 10.58 5.99
C HIS A 108 0.02 11.25 6.15
N HIS A 109 1.09 10.47 6.24
CA HIS A 109 2.45 11.00 6.24
C HIS A 109 2.80 11.66 4.91
N LEU A 110 2.45 11.03 3.79
CA LEU A 110 2.58 11.63 2.47
C LEU A 110 1.86 12.98 2.42
N LYS A 111 0.60 13.02 2.86
CA LYS A 111 -0.22 14.24 2.87
C LYS A 111 0.38 15.34 3.74
N ARG A 112 0.92 14.99 4.91
CA ARG A 112 1.63 15.91 5.80
C ARG A 112 2.84 16.51 5.11
N PHE A 113 3.77 15.67 4.62
CA PHE A 113 5.01 16.14 4.01
C PHE A 113 4.77 16.89 2.69
N THR A 114 3.74 16.52 1.92
CA THR A 114 3.31 17.29 0.75
C THR A 114 2.80 18.68 1.13
N SER A 115 2.20 18.84 2.31
CA SER A 115 1.75 20.15 2.81
C SER A 115 2.94 21.02 3.22
N GLU A 116 3.96 20.42 3.83
CA GLU A 116 5.19 21.11 4.24
C GLU A 116 6.00 21.59 3.02
N GLU A 117 6.12 20.75 1.99
CA GLU A 117 6.92 21.02 0.78
C GLU A 117 6.09 21.62 -0.37
N GLN A 118 4.77 21.72 -0.21
CA GLN A 118 3.77 22.22 -1.18
C GLN A 118 3.71 21.48 -2.53
N ALA A 119 4.43 20.36 -2.67
CA ALA A 119 4.46 19.56 -3.88
C ALA A 119 4.74 18.08 -3.56
N ILE A 120 4.34 17.19 -4.47
CA ILE A 120 4.81 15.80 -4.44
C ILE A 120 6.21 15.75 -5.03
N SER A 121 7.14 15.09 -4.34
CA SER A 121 8.50 14.85 -4.80
C SER A 121 9.00 13.50 -4.29
N THR A 122 10.13 13.03 -4.84
CA THR A 122 10.80 11.81 -4.35
C THR A 122 11.22 11.94 -2.89
N ASP A 123 11.60 13.13 -2.44
CA ASP A 123 11.98 13.40 -1.05
C ASP A 123 10.77 13.35 -0.11
N VAL A 124 9.62 13.89 -0.53
CA VAL A 124 8.35 13.78 0.22
C VAL A 124 7.95 12.32 0.37
N ILE A 125 8.06 11.52 -0.69
CA ILE A 125 7.75 10.09 -0.67
C ILE A 125 8.71 9.38 0.29
N ARG A 126 10.03 9.66 0.22
CA ARG A 126 11.02 9.06 1.11
C ARG A 126 10.74 9.40 2.58
N LYS A 127 10.46 10.67 2.89
CA LYS A 127 10.08 11.12 4.24
C LYS A 127 8.83 10.39 4.74
N ALA A 128 7.83 10.19 3.88
CA ALA A 128 6.61 9.47 4.25
C ALA A 128 6.89 8.01 4.62
N PHE A 129 7.66 7.29 3.81
CA PHE A 129 8.08 5.91 4.09
C PHE A 129 8.89 5.83 5.38
N GLN A 130 9.86 6.73 5.57
CA GLN A 130 10.70 6.75 6.76
C GLN A 130 9.87 6.99 8.04
N ALA A 131 8.95 7.95 8.02
CA ALA A 131 8.07 8.20 9.16
C ALA A 131 7.15 7.01 9.47
N THR A 132 6.67 6.30 8.45
CA THR A 132 5.85 5.09 8.63
C THR A 132 6.66 3.97 9.27
N GLU A 133 7.88 3.74 8.79
CA GLU A 133 8.81 2.75 9.35
C GLU A 133 9.16 3.06 10.81
N GLU A 134 9.57 4.29 11.11
CA GLU A 134 9.90 4.74 12.48
C GLU A 134 8.71 4.61 13.44
N GLY A 135 7.51 4.93 12.95
CA GLY A 135 6.26 4.78 13.68
C GLY A 135 5.95 3.32 14.01
N PHE A 136 6.09 2.42 13.03
CA PHE A 136 5.88 0.99 13.24
C PHE A 136 6.95 0.38 14.15
N PHE A 137 8.22 0.74 13.97
CA PHE A 137 9.32 0.31 14.82
C PHE A 137 9.10 0.70 16.29
N SER A 138 8.59 1.92 16.52
CA SER A 138 8.21 2.39 17.86
C SER A 138 7.07 1.57 18.47
N LEU A 139 6.11 1.14 17.64
CA LEU A 139 5.01 0.26 18.06
C LEU A 139 5.55 -1.13 18.43
N VAL A 140 6.39 -1.73 17.58
CA VAL A 140 7.05 -3.03 17.82
C VAL A 140 7.82 -3.00 19.13
N THR A 141 8.66 -1.98 19.34
CA THR A 141 9.47 -1.82 20.56
C THR A 141 8.60 -1.80 21.83
N LYS A 142 7.46 -1.11 21.80
CA LYS A 142 6.54 -1.03 22.95
C LYS A 142 5.80 -2.35 23.20
N GLN A 143 5.45 -3.08 22.14
CA GLN A 143 4.65 -4.31 22.25
C GLN A 143 5.49 -5.57 22.46
N TRP A 144 6.76 -5.57 22.04
CA TRP A 144 7.66 -6.72 22.08
C TRP A 144 7.69 -7.48 23.43
N PRO A 145 7.76 -6.82 24.61
CA PRO A 145 7.80 -7.55 25.89
C PRO A 145 6.56 -8.38 26.18
N ILE A 146 5.42 -8.05 25.57
CA ILE A 146 4.12 -8.70 25.79
C ILE A 146 3.73 -9.57 24.59
N LYS A 147 4.13 -9.15 23.38
CA LYS A 147 3.79 -9.76 22.10
C LYS A 147 5.03 -9.89 21.21
N PRO A 148 6.02 -10.74 21.55
CA PRO A 148 7.30 -10.80 20.84
C PRO A 148 7.15 -11.20 19.37
N GLN A 149 6.12 -11.95 18.99
CA GLN A 149 5.85 -12.30 17.59
C GLN A 149 5.68 -11.08 16.67
N ILE A 150 5.42 -9.89 17.20
CA ILE A 150 5.27 -8.67 16.40
C ILE A 150 6.57 -8.24 15.70
N ALA A 151 7.77 -8.65 16.15
CA ALA A 151 8.98 -8.34 15.39
C ALA A 151 9.24 -9.30 14.21
N ALA A 152 8.43 -10.36 14.08
CA ALA A 152 8.49 -11.27 12.94
C ALA A 152 7.43 -10.95 11.87
N VAL A 153 6.62 -9.91 12.07
CA VAL A 153 5.66 -9.43 11.06
C VAL A 153 6.32 -8.43 10.12
N GLY A 154 5.95 -8.44 8.85
CA GLY A 154 6.48 -7.54 7.85
C GLY A 154 5.50 -7.32 6.71
N SER A 155 5.87 -6.44 5.79
CA SER A 155 5.10 -6.22 4.56
C SER A 155 5.96 -5.69 3.43
N CYS A 156 5.75 -6.18 2.21
CA CYS A 156 6.17 -5.45 1.01
C CYS A 156 5.26 -4.22 0.84
N CYS A 157 5.80 -3.13 0.30
CA CYS A 157 5.07 -1.89 0.12
C CYS A 157 5.35 -1.31 -1.27
N LEU A 158 4.32 -1.31 -2.13
CA LEU A 158 4.33 -0.67 -3.43
C LEU A 158 3.35 0.49 -3.43
N VAL A 159 3.83 1.67 -3.83
CA VAL A 159 3.03 2.88 -3.96
C VAL A 159 3.16 3.45 -5.37
N GLY A 160 2.02 3.80 -5.97
CA GLY A 160 1.90 4.60 -7.18
C GLY A 160 1.22 5.93 -6.88
N ILE A 161 1.79 7.05 -7.36
CA ILE A 161 1.20 8.39 -7.17
C ILE A 161 1.11 9.08 -8.52
N ILE A 162 -0.10 9.43 -8.94
CA ILE A 162 -0.36 10.18 -10.17
C ILE A 162 -0.74 11.61 -9.78
N CYS A 163 0.10 12.57 -10.13
CA CYS A 163 -0.09 13.98 -9.78
C CYS A 163 0.52 14.88 -10.86
N GLY A 164 -0.24 15.86 -11.35
CA GLY A 164 0.27 16.86 -12.31
C GLY A 164 0.89 16.25 -13.58
N GLY A 165 0.32 15.16 -14.09
CA GLY A 165 0.85 14.44 -15.27
C GLY A 165 2.10 13.60 -15.00
N THR A 166 2.57 13.52 -13.75
CA THR A 166 3.71 12.69 -13.35
C THR A 166 3.22 11.46 -12.59
N LEU A 167 3.78 10.29 -12.92
CA LEU A 167 3.61 9.05 -12.17
C LEU A 167 4.89 8.76 -11.36
N TYR A 168 4.76 8.73 -10.04
CA TYR A 168 5.79 8.26 -9.12
C TYR A 168 5.51 6.81 -8.73
N VAL A 169 6.56 5.98 -8.69
CA VAL A 169 6.48 4.60 -8.21
C VAL A 169 7.57 4.40 -7.16
N ALA A 170 7.17 3.95 -5.98
CA ALA A 170 8.08 3.58 -4.88
C ALA A 170 7.80 2.13 -4.48
N ASN A 171 8.85 1.31 -4.39
CA ASN A 171 8.73 -0.12 -4.14
C ASN A 171 9.72 -0.59 -3.07
N VAL A 172 9.22 -1.32 -2.08
CA VAL A 172 10.00 -2.04 -1.07
C VAL A 172 9.49 -3.47 -1.05
N GLY A 173 10.33 -4.44 -1.44
CA GLY A 173 9.91 -5.84 -1.62
C GLY A 173 9.65 -6.21 -3.08
N ASP A 174 8.77 -7.18 -3.30
CA ASP A 174 8.60 -7.90 -4.58
C ASP A 174 7.22 -7.75 -5.23
N SER A 175 6.38 -6.84 -4.72
CA SER A 175 5.25 -6.29 -5.45
C SER A 175 5.69 -5.58 -6.73
N ARG A 176 4.81 -5.52 -7.74
CA ARG A 176 5.16 -4.99 -9.07
C ARG A 176 4.14 -4.00 -9.63
N ALA A 177 4.63 -2.88 -10.15
CA ALA A 177 3.83 -1.96 -10.97
C ALA A 177 4.17 -2.14 -12.46
N VAL A 178 3.13 -2.23 -13.30
CA VAL A 178 3.27 -2.42 -14.75
C VAL A 178 2.38 -1.43 -15.49
N LEU A 179 2.95 -0.71 -16.45
CA LEU A 179 2.23 0.20 -17.35
C LEU A 179 1.90 -0.50 -18.66
N GLY A 180 0.62 -0.55 -19.01
CA GLY A 180 0.18 -0.91 -20.36
C GLY A 180 0.36 0.29 -21.31
N ARG A 181 1.22 0.17 -22.31
CA ARG A 181 1.48 1.21 -23.31
C ARG A 181 0.91 0.80 -24.67
N LEU A 182 -0.10 1.52 -25.14
CA LEU A 182 -0.66 1.34 -26.48
C LEU A 182 0.33 1.81 -27.56
N VAL A 183 0.69 0.91 -28.47
CA VAL A 183 1.49 1.19 -29.67
C VAL A 183 0.53 1.63 -30.77
N LYS A 184 0.39 2.95 -30.97
CA LYS A 184 -0.60 3.53 -31.89
C LYS A 184 -0.53 2.98 -33.33
N ALA A 185 0.65 2.58 -33.79
CA ALA A 185 0.85 2.08 -35.15
C ALA A 185 0.26 0.68 -35.38
N THR A 186 0.30 -0.19 -34.36
CA THR A 186 -0.14 -1.59 -34.49
C THR A 186 -1.43 -1.88 -33.72
N GLY A 187 -1.76 -1.05 -32.73
CA GLY A 187 -2.86 -1.31 -31.78
C GLY A 187 -2.46 -2.23 -30.62
N ASP A 188 -1.22 -2.73 -30.59
CA ASP A 188 -0.75 -3.62 -29.51
C ASP A 188 -0.56 -2.88 -28.19
N VAL A 189 -0.68 -3.59 -27.07
CA VAL A 189 -0.37 -3.06 -25.73
C VAL A 189 0.89 -3.72 -25.21
N LEU A 190 1.94 -2.92 -25.01
CA LEU A 190 3.20 -3.38 -24.39
C LEU A 190 3.11 -3.26 -22.87
N ALA A 191 3.48 -4.33 -22.17
CA ALA A 191 3.65 -4.31 -20.71
C ALA A 191 5.04 -3.75 -20.36
N VAL A 192 5.09 -2.60 -19.69
CA VAL A 192 6.34 -1.97 -19.25
C VAL A 192 6.40 -2.01 -17.72
N GLN A 193 7.30 -2.83 -17.17
CA GLN A 193 7.54 -2.88 -15.73
C GLN A 193 8.15 -1.56 -15.23
N LEU A 194 7.57 -0.99 -14.17
CA LEU A 194 7.97 0.31 -13.62
C LEU A 194 8.72 0.20 -12.30
N SER A 195 8.69 -0.95 -11.63
CA SER A 195 9.40 -1.20 -10.37
C SER A 195 10.41 -2.33 -10.51
N MET A 196 11.56 -2.20 -9.85
CA MET A 196 12.47 -3.32 -9.63
C MET A 196 12.03 -4.10 -8.41
N GLU A 197 12.12 -5.42 -8.46
CA GLU A 197 11.81 -6.30 -7.32
C GLU A 197 13.02 -6.45 -6.41
N HIS A 198 12.77 -6.49 -5.11
CA HIS A 198 13.76 -6.78 -4.09
C HIS A 198 13.45 -8.15 -3.48
N ASN A 199 13.95 -9.20 -4.13
CA ASN A 199 13.66 -10.59 -3.76
C ASN A 199 14.96 -11.42 -3.74
N ALA A 200 15.12 -12.30 -2.74
CA ALA A 200 16.30 -13.18 -2.59
C ALA A 200 16.49 -14.19 -3.74
N ALA A 201 15.49 -14.37 -4.62
CA ALA A 201 15.64 -15.10 -5.87
C ALA A 201 16.61 -14.42 -6.85
N ILE A 202 16.85 -13.11 -6.71
CA ILE A 202 17.77 -12.32 -7.53
C ILE A 202 19.18 -12.42 -6.96
N GLU A 203 20.16 -12.81 -7.78
CA GLU A 203 21.54 -13.02 -7.34
C GLU A 203 22.19 -11.76 -6.77
N SER A 204 21.99 -10.58 -7.39
CA SER A 204 22.56 -9.33 -6.89
C SER A 204 22.07 -9.00 -5.47
N VAL A 205 20.78 -9.22 -5.19
CA VAL A 205 20.20 -9.06 -3.84
C VAL A 205 20.83 -10.04 -2.85
N ARG A 206 21.08 -11.29 -3.27
CA ARG A 206 21.78 -12.27 -2.41
C ARG A 206 23.21 -11.82 -2.07
N GLN A 207 23.93 -11.28 -3.06
CA GLN A 207 25.29 -10.80 -2.84
C GLN A 207 25.34 -9.57 -1.95
N GLU A 208 24.40 -8.64 -2.13
CA GLU A 208 24.22 -7.49 -1.25
C GLU A 208 23.96 -7.93 0.19
N LEU A 209 23.00 -8.84 0.42
CA LEU A 209 22.68 -9.34 1.76
C LEU A 209 23.89 -9.99 2.44
N ARG A 210 24.69 -10.78 1.72
CA ARG A 210 25.94 -11.37 2.23
C ARG A 210 26.98 -10.31 2.56
N SER A 211 27.13 -9.28 1.72
CA SER A 211 28.08 -8.18 1.95
C SER A 211 27.73 -7.35 3.17
N LEU A 212 26.44 -7.14 3.44
CA LEU A 212 25.96 -6.37 4.61
C LEU A 212 26.02 -7.18 5.91
N HIS A 213 26.09 -8.51 5.84
CA HIS A 213 26.10 -9.41 7.00
C HIS A 213 27.29 -10.38 6.93
N PRO A 214 28.54 -9.89 6.99
CA PRO A 214 29.73 -10.74 6.82
C PRO A 214 29.85 -11.83 7.90
N ASP A 215 29.27 -11.61 9.07
CA ASP A 215 29.32 -12.54 10.21
C ASP A 215 28.17 -13.57 10.22
N ASP A 216 27.19 -13.46 9.31
CA ASP A 216 26.07 -14.41 9.20
C ASP A 216 26.12 -15.16 7.85
N SER A 217 26.89 -16.24 7.81
CA SER A 217 26.96 -17.14 6.64
C SER A 217 25.62 -17.74 6.21
N GLN A 218 24.59 -17.67 7.06
CA GLN A 218 23.25 -18.19 6.80
C GLN A 218 22.22 -17.09 6.55
N ILE A 219 22.63 -15.83 6.33
CA ILE A 219 21.70 -14.72 6.07
C ILE A 219 20.76 -14.99 4.89
N VAL A 220 21.22 -15.74 3.88
CA VAL A 220 20.41 -16.21 2.75
C VAL A 220 20.56 -17.71 2.57
N VAL A 221 19.44 -18.42 2.60
CA VAL A 221 19.39 -19.90 2.54
C VAL A 221 18.46 -20.38 1.43
N LEU A 222 18.85 -21.48 0.76
CA LEU A 222 18.00 -22.18 -0.17
C LEU A 222 17.18 -23.23 0.58
N LYS A 223 15.86 -23.04 0.68
CA LYS A 223 14.92 -23.98 1.32
C LYS A 223 13.82 -24.36 0.35
N HIS A 224 13.64 -25.66 0.11
CA HIS A 224 12.64 -26.18 -0.83
C HIS A 224 12.72 -25.52 -2.23
N ASN A 225 13.94 -25.40 -2.78
CA ASN A 225 14.22 -24.74 -4.06
C ASN A 225 13.87 -23.24 -4.14
N VAL A 226 13.61 -22.59 -3.00
CA VAL A 226 13.35 -21.14 -2.92
C VAL A 226 14.39 -20.48 -2.02
N TRP A 227 14.99 -19.40 -2.50
CA TRP A 227 15.91 -18.58 -1.72
C TRP A 227 15.13 -17.75 -0.70
N ARG A 228 15.58 -17.74 0.54
CA ARG A 228 14.94 -17.03 1.65
C ARG A 228 15.98 -16.27 2.46
N VAL A 229 15.59 -15.10 2.94
CA VAL A 229 16.33 -14.41 4.00
C VAL A 229 16.05 -15.15 5.31
N LYS A 230 17.09 -15.32 6.13
CA LYS A 230 16.94 -15.86 7.48
C LYS A 230 16.16 -14.84 8.33
N ALA A 231 14.99 -15.26 8.80
CA ALA A 231 14.16 -14.54 9.77
C ALA A 231 14.45 -15.04 11.18
#